data_AF-X1LH68-F1
#
_entry.id   AF-X1LH68-F1
#
_cell.length_a   1.000
_cell.length_b   1.000
_cell.length_c   1.000
_cell.angle_alpha   90.00
_cell.angle_beta   90.00
_cell.angle_gamma   90.00
#
_symmetry.space_group_name_H-M   'P 1'
#
loop_
_entity.id
_entity.type
_entity.pdbx_description
1 polymer ?
#
loop_
_entity_poly.entity_id
_entity_poly.type
_entity_poly.pdbx_seq_one_letter_code
_entity_poly.pdbx_strand_id
1 'polypeptide(L)'
;LGHITIGYGWVLEKIKQINDFPQDLRNRLLHIILSHHGQKEFGSPKRPKILEAFIVYYVDHMDADIGGYNIILEENKSGSDWSDYVKNFKRSVFLKKLELPGDEDSRDIKRTVAGKLDRGNTKTNGEEKQQEELF
;
A
#
# COMPACT_ATOMS: atom_id res chain seq x y z
N LEU A 1 -22.18 7.51 11.77
CA LEU A 1 -22.14 6.06 11.51
C LEU A 1 -20.73 5.71 11.02
N GLY A 2 -20.11 4.63 11.51
CA GLY A 2 -18.77 4.21 11.08
C GLY A 2 -18.79 3.51 9.72
N HIS A 3 -17.74 3.66 8.92
CA HIS A 3 -17.60 3.07 7.58
C HIS A 3 -17.79 1.54 7.58
N ILE A 4 -17.32 0.87 8.64
CA ILE A 4 -17.49 -0.58 8.83
C ILE A 4 -18.98 -0.98 8.91
N THR A 5 -19.77 -0.23 9.68
CA THR A 5 -21.21 -0.50 9.83
C THR A 5 -21.97 -0.24 8.53
N ILE A 6 -21.52 0.74 7.74
CA ILE A 6 -22.09 1.04 6.42
C ILE A 6 -21.79 -0.12 5.46
N GLY A 7 -20.54 -0.58 5.38
CA GLY A 7 -20.14 -1.73 4.56
C GLY A 7 -20.87 -3.02 4.95
N TYR A 8 -21.02 -3.29 6.25
CA TYR A 8 -21.86 -4.38 6.74
C TYR A 8 -23.29 -4.28 6.22
N GLY A 9 -23.89 -3.08 6.26
CA GLY A 9 -25.24 -2.82 5.76
C GLY A 9 -25.37 -3.14 4.27
N TRP A 10 -24.45 -2.64 3.44
CA TRP A 10 -24.47 -2.90 2.00
C TRP A 10 -24.36 -4.38 1.66
N VAL A 11 -23.44 -5.10 2.31
CA VAL A 11 -23.26 -6.54 2.08
C VAL A 11 -24.49 -7.32 2.56
N LEU A 12 -25.06 -6.96 3.72
CA LEU A 12 -26.28 -7.58 4.22
C LEU A 12 -27.46 -7.39 3.26
N GLU A 13 -27.66 -6.17 2.73
CA GLU A 13 -28.73 -5.91 1.76
C GLU A 13 -28.53 -6.69 0.46
N LYS A 14 -27.28 -6.88 0.03
CA LYS A 14 -26.98 -7.72 -1.15
C LYS A 14 -27.23 -9.20 -0.90
N ILE A 15 -26.87 -9.73 0.27
CA ILE A 15 -27.14 -11.13 0.63
C ILE A 15 -28.66 -11.41 0.61
N LYS A 16 -29.49 -10.47 1.09
CA LYS A 16 -30.96 -10.60 1.09
C LYS A 16 -31.56 -10.74 -0.31
N GLN A 17 -30.85 -10.31 -1.36
CA GLN A 17 -31.31 -10.39 -2.76
C GLN A 17 -30.96 -11.74 -3.41
N ILE A 18 -30.21 -12.61 -2.73
CA ILE A 18 -29.78 -13.91 -3.24
C ILE A 18 -30.64 -14.99 -2.59
N ASN A 19 -31.44 -15.70 -3.40
CA ASN A 19 -32.24 -16.83 -2.92
C ASN A 19 -31.34 -17.93 -2.36
N ASP A 20 -31.78 -18.54 -1.26
CA ASP A 20 -31.11 -19.68 -0.61
C ASP A 20 -29.64 -19.42 -0.22
N PHE A 21 -29.27 -18.17 0.08
CA PHE A 21 -27.92 -17.85 0.53
C PHE A 21 -27.56 -18.58 1.84
N PRO A 22 -26.46 -19.34 1.90
CA PRO A 22 -26.14 -20.14 3.08
C PRO A 22 -25.95 -19.31 4.36
N GLN A 23 -26.68 -19.66 5.42
CA GLN A 23 -26.67 -18.89 6.68
C GLN A 23 -25.28 -18.84 7.34
N ASP A 24 -24.53 -19.94 7.32
CA ASP A 24 -23.18 -19.98 7.89
C ASP A 24 -22.22 -19.03 7.15
N LEU A 25 -22.26 -19.06 5.80
CA LEU A 25 -21.47 -18.17 4.97
C LEU A 25 -21.82 -16.69 5.23
N ARG A 26 -23.13 -16.39 5.38
CA ARG A 26 -23.60 -15.04 5.71
C ARG A 26 -22.99 -14.57 7.03
N ASN A 27 -23.08 -15.40 8.06
CA ASN A 27 -22.59 -15.05 9.38
C ASN A 27 -21.07 -14.84 9.39
N ARG A 28 -20.31 -15.71 8.72
CA ARG A 28 -18.85 -15.59 8.60
C ARG A 28 -18.45 -14.33 7.85
N LEU A 29 -19.04 -14.07 6.69
CA LEU A 29 -18.73 -12.90 5.87
C LEU A 29 -19.02 -11.59 6.62
N LEU A 30 -20.19 -11.51 7.24
CA LEU A 30 -20.56 -10.33 8.03
C LEU A 30 -19.69 -10.16 9.28
N HIS A 31 -19.25 -11.26 9.91
CA HIS A 31 -18.32 -11.21 11.04
C HIS A 31 -16.93 -10.72 10.62
N ILE A 32 -16.42 -11.16 9.46
CA ILE A 32 -15.17 -10.63 8.88
C ILE A 32 -15.27 -9.11 8.74
N ILE A 33 -16.32 -8.62 8.09
CA ILE A 33 -16.52 -7.17 7.90
C ILE A 33 -16.59 -6.44 9.24
N LEU A 34 -17.34 -6.94 10.23
CA LEU A 34 -17.45 -6.25 11.53
C LEU A 34 -16.20 -6.31 12.39
N SER A 35 -15.23 -7.18 12.06
CA SER A 35 -14.07 -7.43 12.90
C SER A 35 -12.71 -7.21 12.25
N HIS A 36 -12.66 -6.80 10.98
CA HIS A 36 -11.39 -6.66 10.24
C HIS A 36 -10.43 -5.61 10.82
N HIS A 37 -10.87 -4.66 11.65
CA HIS A 37 -9.94 -3.77 12.36
C HIS A 37 -9.35 -4.40 13.63
N GLY A 38 -9.74 -5.63 13.98
CA GLY A 38 -9.16 -6.41 15.08
C GLY A 38 -9.63 -6.01 16.47
N GLN A 39 -9.39 -4.76 16.88
CA GLN A 39 -9.62 -4.28 18.25
C GLN A 39 -10.49 -3.01 18.27
N LYS A 40 -11.13 -2.74 19.41
CA LYS A 40 -12.01 -1.57 19.57
C LYS A 40 -11.22 -0.27 19.44
N GLU A 41 -10.00 -0.30 19.92
CA GLU A 41 -8.99 0.77 19.89
C GLU A 41 -8.62 1.15 18.45
N PHE A 42 -8.73 0.20 17.50
CA PHE A 42 -8.53 0.41 16.07
C PHE A 42 -9.84 0.72 15.32
N GLY A 43 -10.94 0.95 16.05
CA GLY A 43 -12.25 1.27 15.48
C GLY A 43 -13.12 0.05 15.14
N SER A 44 -12.70 -1.17 15.51
CA SER A 44 -13.46 -2.38 15.22
C SER A 44 -14.70 -2.53 16.12
N PRO A 45 -15.93 -2.66 15.57
CA PRO A 45 -17.12 -2.96 16.34
C PRO A 45 -17.06 -4.29 17.10
N LYS A 46 -16.37 -5.29 16.52
CA LYS A 46 -16.20 -6.64 17.09
C LYS A 46 -14.74 -7.08 16.99
N ARG A 47 -14.35 -8.02 17.86
CA ARG A 47 -13.06 -8.72 17.73
C ARG A 47 -13.19 -9.93 16.80
N PRO A 48 -12.15 -10.29 16.03
CA PRO A 48 -12.16 -11.49 15.19
C PRO A 48 -12.33 -12.74 16.06
N LYS A 49 -13.05 -13.72 15.53
CA LYS A 49 -13.43 -14.97 16.24
C LYS A 49 -13.33 -16.22 15.38
N ILE A 50 -13.02 -16.05 14.10
CA ILE A 50 -12.86 -17.11 13.12
C ILE A 50 -11.53 -16.87 12.39
N LEU A 51 -10.92 -17.94 11.89
CA LEU A 51 -9.60 -17.91 11.27
C LEU A 51 -9.53 -16.88 10.13
N GLU A 52 -10.55 -16.86 9.29
CA GLU A 52 -10.66 -15.97 8.13
C GLU A 52 -10.68 -14.49 8.56
N ALA A 53 -11.36 -14.18 9.67
CA ALA A 53 -11.40 -12.82 10.20
C ALA A 53 -10.06 -12.40 10.82
N PHE A 54 -9.32 -13.32 11.45
CA PHE A 54 -7.95 -13.05 11.90
C PHE A 54 -7.03 -12.74 10.73
N ILE A 55 -7.10 -13.53 9.66
CA ILE A 55 -6.28 -13.33 8.45
C ILE A 55 -6.55 -11.95 7.86
N VAL A 56 -7.82 -11.59 7.63
CA VAL A 56 -8.18 -10.29 7.07
C VAL A 56 -7.71 -9.15 7.97
N TYR A 57 -7.87 -9.28 9.29
CA TYR A 57 -7.36 -8.27 10.22
C TYR A 57 -5.85 -8.07 10.13
N TYR A 58 -5.06 -9.15 10.14
CA TYR A 58 -3.61 -9.02 10.08
C TYR A 58 -3.12 -8.46 8.74
N VAL A 59 -3.77 -8.82 7.64
CA VAL A 59 -3.45 -8.26 6.32
C VAL A 59 -3.76 -6.76 6.26
N ASP A 60 -4.94 -6.35 6.73
CA ASP A 60 -5.34 -4.94 6.77
C ASP A 60 -4.43 -4.10 7.67
N HIS A 61 -4.09 -4.63 8.84
CA HIS A 61 -3.18 -3.96 9.77
C HIS A 61 -1.76 -3.83 9.20
N MET A 62 -1.27 -4.89 8.56
CA MET A 62 0.04 -4.89 7.91
C MET A 62 0.11 -3.91 6.74
N ASP A 63 -0.95 -3.81 5.93
CA ASP A 63 -1.03 -2.83 4.84
C ASP A 63 -0.93 -1.39 5.36
N ALA A 64 -1.66 -1.07 6.44
CA ALA A 64 -1.60 0.23 7.08
C ALA A 64 -0.19 0.54 7.64
N ASP A 65 0.47 -0.43 8.26
CA ASP A 65 1.84 -0.27 8.77
C ASP A 65 2.85 -0.07 7.62
N ILE A 66 2.75 -0.84 6.53
CA ILE A 66 3.62 -0.68 5.35
C ILE A 66 3.40 0.67 4.69
N GLY A 67 2.14 1.09 4.52
CA GLY A 67 1.80 2.40 3.97
C GLY A 67 2.39 3.53 4.81
N GLY A 68 2.22 3.46 6.13
CA GLY A 68 2.82 4.44 7.06
C GLY A 68 4.35 4.47 6.97
N TYR A 69 4.99 3.32 6.84
CA TYR A 69 6.43 3.23 6.68
C TYR A 69 6.93 3.88 5.38
N ASN A 70 6.24 3.63 4.26
CA ASN A 70 6.59 4.20 2.96
C ASN A 70 6.49 5.74 2.96
N ILE A 71 5.48 6.30 3.62
CA ILE A 71 5.37 7.76 3.78
C ILE A 71 6.59 8.32 4.50
N ILE A 72 7.04 7.67 5.59
CA ILE A 72 8.22 8.12 6.34
C ILE A 72 9.49 8.03 5.48
N LEU A 73 9.64 6.99 4.67
CA LEU A 73 10.76 6.87 3.73
C LEU A 73 10.77 8.02 2.72
N GLU A 74 9.62 8.36 2.13
CA GLU A 74 9.48 9.43 1.14
C GLU A 74 9.74 10.82 1.75
N GLU A 75 9.36 11.03 3.01
CA GLU A 75 9.53 12.29 3.72
C GLU A 75 10.95 12.50 4.27
N ASN A 76 11.82 11.49 4.24
CA ASN A 76 13.19 11.56 4.76
C ASN A 76 14.11 12.43 3.90
N LYS A 77 13.97 13.75 4.03
CA LYS A 77 14.77 14.76 3.32
C LYS A 77 16.16 14.99 3.93
N SER A 78 16.37 14.58 5.19
CA SER A 78 17.63 14.80 5.90
C SER A 78 18.74 13.85 5.47
N GLY A 79 18.39 12.74 4.82
CA GLY A 79 19.34 11.67 4.50
C GLY A 79 19.79 10.87 5.73
N SER A 80 19.10 11.03 6.87
CA SER A 80 19.36 10.27 8.09
C SER A 80 19.03 8.79 7.90
N ASP A 81 19.84 7.92 8.50
CA ASP A 81 19.59 6.47 8.52
C ASP A 81 18.38 6.10 9.40
N TRP A 82 17.91 7.00 10.26
CA TRP A 82 16.79 6.78 11.18
C TRP A 82 15.74 7.89 11.08
N SER A 83 14.48 7.53 11.29
CA SER A 83 13.37 8.47 11.46
C SER A 83 13.37 9.10 12.86
N ASP A 84 12.67 10.22 13.00
CA ASP A 84 12.16 10.66 14.29
C ASP A 84 11.18 9.63 14.89
N TYR A 85 10.80 9.81 16.16
CA TYR A 85 9.90 8.89 16.84
C TYR A 85 8.52 8.83 16.15
N VAL A 86 8.13 7.64 15.68
CA VAL A 86 6.84 7.42 15.03
C VAL A 86 5.85 6.94 16.07
N LYS A 87 4.83 7.77 16.36
CA LYS A 87 3.82 7.46 17.38
C LYS A 87 3.08 6.15 17.13
N ASN A 88 2.70 5.87 15.89
CA ASN A 88 1.94 4.67 15.53
C ASN A 88 2.77 3.39 15.73
N PHE A 89 4.06 3.42 15.39
CA PHE A 89 4.98 2.30 15.62
C PHE A 89 5.55 2.25 17.05
N LYS A 90 5.38 3.34 17.82
CA LYS A 90 5.94 3.54 19.16
C LYS A 90 7.46 3.40 19.21
N ARG A 91 8.13 3.75 18.10
CA ARG A 91 9.58 3.66 17.92
C ARG A 91 10.02 4.50 16.72
N SER A 92 11.31 4.79 16.65
CA SER A 92 11.95 5.21 15.40
C SER A 92 12.17 3.99 14.50
N VAL A 93 12.19 4.20 13.19
CA VAL A 93 12.40 3.16 12.19
C VAL A 93 13.66 3.45 11.36
N PHE A 94 14.28 2.38 10.84
CA PHE A 94 15.55 2.45 10.11
C PHE A 94 15.31 2.62 8.61
N LEU A 95 15.77 3.73 8.04
CA LEU A 95 15.39 4.17 6.69
C LEU A 95 16.46 3.86 5.64
N LYS A 96 17.69 3.51 6.06
CA LYS A 96 18.77 3.23 5.12
C LYS A 96 18.45 1.97 4.32
N LYS A 97 18.56 2.09 2.99
CA LYS A 97 18.43 0.95 2.09
C LYS A 97 19.60 -0.03 2.32
N LEU A 98 19.29 -1.32 2.29
CA LEU A 98 20.31 -2.36 2.27
C LEU A 98 21.15 -2.22 1.00
N GLU A 99 22.45 -2.04 1.15
CA GLU A 99 23.44 -2.09 0.06
C GLU A 99 24.16 -3.44 0.16
N LEU A 100 24.01 -4.29 -0.87
CA LEU A 100 24.70 -5.58 -0.92
C LEU A 100 26.01 -5.44 -1.71
N PRO A 101 27.06 -6.23 -1.39
CA PRO A 101 28.28 -6.27 -2.19
C PRO A 101 27.95 -6.65 -3.65
N GLY A 102 28.30 -5.79 -4.60
CA GLY A 102 27.98 -5.96 -6.03
C GLY A 102 26.86 -5.05 -6.58
N ASP A 103 26.13 -4.33 -5.72
CA ASP A 103 25.10 -3.36 -6.16
C ASP A 103 25.70 -2.06 -6.76
N GLU A 104 27.00 -1.82 -6.55
CA GLU A 104 27.69 -0.60 -7.02
C GLU A 104 27.79 -0.52 -8.55
N ASP A 105 28.07 -1.64 -9.22
CA ASP A 105 28.23 -1.70 -10.68
C ASP A 105 26.97 -1.25 -11.44
N SER A 106 25.78 -1.41 -10.84
CA SER A 106 24.51 -1.01 -11.46
C SER A 106 24.27 0.51 -11.42
N ARG A 107 24.84 1.21 -10.43
CA ARG A 107 24.74 2.68 -10.28
C ARG A 107 25.62 3.39 -11.31
N ASP A 108 26.77 2.81 -11.63
CA ASP A 108 27.71 3.35 -12.62
C ASP A 108 27.23 3.13 -14.06
N ILE A 109 26.52 2.03 -14.34
CA ILE A 109 25.86 1.84 -15.64
C ILE A 109 24.80 2.92 -15.87
N LYS A 110 23.95 3.22 -14.89
CA LYS A 110 22.92 4.28 -15.01
C LYS A 110 23.53 5.68 -15.19
N ARG A 111 24.61 6.00 -14.46
CA ARG A 111 25.35 7.27 -14.64
C ARG A 111 26.00 7.37 -16.02
N THR A 112 26.57 6.29 -16.52
CA THR A 112 27.23 6.24 -17.83
C THR A 112 26.22 6.37 -18.97
N VAL A 113 25.04 5.77 -18.85
CA VAL A 113 23.96 5.87 -19.84
C VAL A 113 23.31 7.26 -19.83
N ALA A 114 23.09 7.85 -18.65
CA ALA A 114 22.58 9.23 -18.53
C ALA A 114 23.57 10.28 -19.07
N GLY A 115 24.87 10.12 -18.82
CA GLY A 115 25.91 11.01 -19.35
C GLY A 115 26.16 10.88 -20.86
N LYS A 116 25.69 9.80 -21.50
CA LYS A 116 25.76 9.61 -22.95
C LYS A 116 24.61 10.28 -23.70
N LEU A 117 23.45 10.45 -23.07
CA LEU A 117 22.28 11.09 -23.67
C LEU A 117 22.42 12.62 -23.78
N ASP A 118 23.31 13.24 -23.00
CA ASP A 118 23.53 14.70 -23.00
C ASP A 118 24.60 15.17 -24.01
N ARG A 119 25.31 14.24 -24.67
CA ARG A 119 26.40 14.56 -25.64
C ARG A 119 26.03 14.26 -27.09
N GLY A 120 24.82 14.59 -27.50
CA GLY A 120 24.37 14.32 -28.86
C GLY A 120 23.23 15.21 -29.32
N ASN A 121 23.39 16.54 -29.33
CA ASN A 121 22.57 17.36 -30.21
C ASN A 121 23.28 18.66 -30.67
N THR A 122 24.22 18.53 -31.60
CA THR A 122 24.56 19.61 -32.53
C THR A 122 23.68 19.49 -33.78
N LYS A 123 22.72 20.41 -33.86
CA LYS A 123 21.94 20.90 -35.02
C LYS A 123 22.01 20.11 -36.34
N THR A 124 20.84 19.73 -36.85
CA THR A 124 20.46 20.02 -38.24
C THR A 124 18.93 20.03 -38.39
N ASN A 125 18.44 21.08 -39.04
CA ASN A 125 17.04 21.29 -39.42
C ASN A 125 16.59 20.24 -40.45
N GLY A 126 15.31 19.86 -40.41
CA GLY A 126 14.65 19.13 -41.48
C GLY A 126 13.33 18.53 -40.99
N GLU A 127 12.24 19.18 -41.39
CA GLU A 127 10.90 18.63 -41.66
C GLU A 127 10.61 17.19 -41.19
N GLU A 128 9.61 17.02 -40.31
CA GLU A 128 8.34 16.38 -40.65
C GLU A 128 7.38 16.35 -39.45
N LYS A 129 6.16 16.83 -39.70
CA LYS A 129 4.99 16.69 -38.84
C LYS A 129 4.34 15.33 -39.12
N GLN A 130 3.78 14.75 -38.05
CA GLN A 130 2.58 13.89 -37.95
C GLN A 130 2.84 12.53 -37.29
N GLN A 131 1.79 12.06 -36.59
CA GLN A 131 1.59 10.77 -35.91
C GLN A 131 2.24 10.72 -34.51
N GLU A 132 1.56 10.39 -33.42
CA GLU A 132 0.30 9.66 -33.24
C GLU A 132 -0.29 9.98 -31.86
N GLU A 133 -1.63 10.14 -31.83
CA GLU A 133 -2.45 9.94 -30.63
C GLU A 133 -2.32 8.50 -30.13
N LEU A 134 -2.74 8.29 -28.87
CA LEU A 134 -2.94 7.00 -28.17
C LEU A 134 -1.71 6.49 -27.41
N PHE A 135 -1.43 7.09 -26.24
CA PHE A 135 -1.72 6.51 -24.92
C PHE A 135 -1.85 7.64 -23.89
#